data_AF-A0A927IG65-F1
#
_entry.id   AF-A0A927IG65-F1
#
_cell.length_a   1.000
_cell.length_b   1.000
_cell.length_c   1.000
_cell.angle_alpha   90.00
_cell.angle_beta   90.00
_cell.angle_gamma   90.00
#
_symmetry.space_group_name_H-M   'P 1'
#
loop_
_entity.id
_entity.type
_entity.pdbx_description
1 polymer ?
#
loop_
_entity_poly.entity_id
_entity_poly.type
_entity_poly.pdbx_seq_one_letter_code
_entity_poly.pdbx_strand_id
1 'polypeptide(L)'
;MQKALRALLTALGLLVVAIPIHAQTDDEEELLVIELSGFEVFSKSIKIVDGMTGKDYQGNHPIVLGFRREFDDILLKFHKRLVVGEYHMIKARKESIQPHIEELAALAASFGWEGFEVDGPHLTRETAIFQRMVNDPFFKIEKIIVWDARELARNGNALPNNKYAHNIRLNEETGKWERRVMTEWNVAYLRQNPNNGKVNTFHTYKEQGLNLDTNRGFHLIDRGLPADVPPNAFKEVGLDYPIVIDYAISVEEEIEKLKRDFVENLFYLYDPFSWVARGNTRFRSGFRRQLEEHIGKQRIKLSDRSWFDPLFAQFLDDIVTIKIWGADEIYEHRILSSIPKNKNQLGEDLDLLNWRKRENRSVSYDPSTKVNIPHVGFGGPGSARFIMIDAYRRYGDSFLSALRQRILNLEERADPRELILAAIEEVSGVPSDKYLPAATKAQRAELARFLPKD
;
A
#
# COMPACT_ATOMS: atom_id res chain seq x y z
N MET A 1 23.82 40.30 -20.43
CA MET A 1 22.44 39.79 -20.46
C MET A 1 22.33 38.36 -21.03
N GLN A 2 23.32 37.48 -20.80
CA GLN A 2 23.35 36.12 -21.38
C GLN A 2 23.99 35.07 -20.44
N LYS A 3 24.11 35.37 -19.14
CA LYS A 3 24.60 34.43 -18.12
C LYS A 3 23.57 34.09 -17.03
N ALA A 4 22.37 34.67 -17.09
CA ALA A 4 21.27 34.38 -16.17
C ALA A 4 20.32 33.26 -16.66
N LEU A 5 20.55 32.69 -17.85
CA LEU A 5 19.67 31.69 -18.45
C LEU A 5 20.23 30.24 -18.40
N ARG A 6 21.38 30.03 -17.76
CA ARG A 6 22.02 28.70 -17.63
C ARG A 6 22.07 28.16 -16.20
N ALA A 7 21.50 28.88 -15.23
CA ALA A 7 21.39 28.44 -13.83
C ALA A 7 19.98 27.99 -13.43
N LEU A 8 19.01 27.99 -14.36
CA LEU A 8 17.61 27.65 -14.09
C LEU A 8 17.19 26.25 -14.55
N LEU A 9 18.12 25.42 -15.03
CA LEU A 9 17.84 24.07 -15.57
C LEU A 9 18.50 22.94 -14.77
N THR A 10 19.02 23.24 -13.58
CA THR A 10 19.71 22.26 -12.72
C THR A 10 19.09 22.09 -11.33
N ALA A 11 17.87 22.58 -11.12
CA ALA A 11 17.16 22.48 -9.85
C ALA A 11 15.65 22.21 -10.06
N LEU A 12 15.33 21.16 -10.83
CA LEU A 12 14.00 20.55 -10.79
C LEU A 12 14.13 19.03 -10.88
N GLY A 13 15.03 18.47 -10.06
CA GLY A 13 14.88 17.08 -9.64
C GLY A 13 13.70 17.06 -8.69
N LEU A 14 12.51 16.73 -9.21
CA LEU A 14 11.38 16.26 -8.42
C LEU A 14 11.85 15.03 -7.65
N LEU A 15 12.44 15.28 -6.47
CA LEU A 15 12.46 14.33 -5.39
C LEU A 15 11.00 14.13 -5.01
N VAL A 16 10.34 13.20 -5.70
CA VAL A 16 9.20 12.47 -5.12
C VAL A 16 9.84 11.59 -4.04
N VAL A 17 10.22 12.23 -2.93
CA VAL A 17 10.31 11.52 -1.66
C VAL A 17 8.91 10.95 -1.51
N ALA A 18 8.80 9.63 -1.47
CA ALA A 18 7.61 8.99 -0.96
C ALA A 18 7.39 9.61 0.42
N ILE A 19 6.53 10.63 0.51
CA ILE A 19 6.24 11.32 1.77
C ILE A 19 5.71 10.19 2.64
N PRO A 20 6.50 9.71 3.62
CA PRO A 20 5.90 8.86 4.62
C PRO A 20 4.92 9.80 5.28
N ILE A 21 3.64 9.46 5.29
CA ILE A 21 2.60 10.24 5.97
C ILE A 21 2.95 10.19 7.47
N HIS A 22 3.92 11.00 7.87
CA HIS A 22 4.29 11.22 9.26
C HIS A 22 3.16 12.03 9.83
N ALA A 23 2.65 11.62 10.99
CA ALA A 23 1.51 12.22 11.65
C ALA A 23 1.68 13.72 12.02
N GLN A 24 2.76 14.39 11.63
CA GLN A 24 2.99 15.82 11.82
C GLN A 24 3.61 16.46 10.58
N THR A 25 2.79 17.03 9.71
CA THR A 25 3.19 18.13 8.81
C THR A 25 2.06 19.15 8.81
N ASP A 26 2.36 20.36 9.25
CA ASP A 26 1.47 21.51 9.38
C ASP A 26 1.25 22.16 8.00
N ASP A 27 0.38 21.57 7.18
CA ASP A 27 -0.06 22.21 5.92
C ASP A 27 -1.58 22.43 5.95
N GLU A 28 -2.03 23.38 6.79
CA GLU A 28 -3.45 23.76 6.89
C GLU A 28 -3.99 24.36 5.57
N GLU A 29 -3.13 24.91 4.71
CA GLU A 29 -3.53 25.52 3.43
C GLU A 29 -3.95 24.49 2.36
N GLU A 30 -3.45 23.25 2.39
CA GLU A 30 -3.86 22.20 1.42
C GLU A 30 -5.20 21.55 1.78
N LEU A 31 -5.66 21.66 3.03
CA LEU A 31 -6.91 21.07 3.53
C LEU A 31 -8.19 21.76 2.99
N LEU A 32 -8.05 22.84 2.23
CA LEU A 32 -9.14 23.66 1.68
C LEU A 32 -9.53 23.28 0.24
N VAL A 33 -8.82 22.36 -0.41
CA VAL A 33 -8.99 22.06 -1.85
C VAL A 33 -10.24 21.22 -2.15
N ILE A 34 -10.78 20.50 -1.16
CA ILE A 34 -11.87 19.54 -1.36
C ILE A 34 -13.04 19.86 -0.42
N GLU A 35 -14.17 20.28 -1.01
CA GLU A 35 -15.42 20.49 -0.29
C GLU A 35 -16.03 19.13 0.09
N LEU A 36 -16.17 18.87 1.39
CA LEU A 36 -16.72 17.62 1.92
C LEU A 36 -18.23 17.77 2.13
N SER A 37 -19.02 17.14 1.27
CA SER A 37 -20.49 17.25 1.26
C SER A 37 -21.20 16.50 2.39
N GLY A 38 -20.52 15.61 3.14
CA GLY A 38 -21.15 14.81 4.20
C GLY A 38 -20.46 14.84 5.56
N PHE A 39 -19.55 15.79 5.80
CA PHE A 39 -18.83 15.85 7.08
C PHE A 39 -19.67 16.36 8.26
N GLU A 40 -20.90 16.84 8.01
CA GLU A 40 -21.88 17.15 9.05
C GLU A 40 -22.20 15.94 9.96
N VAL A 41 -21.84 14.71 9.59
CA VAL A 41 -22.15 13.48 10.32
C VAL A 41 -21.45 13.35 11.69
N PHE A 42 -20.32 14.03 11.92
CA PHE A 42 -19.70 14.05 13.26
C PHE A 42 -20.41 14.95 14.28
N SER A 43 -21.43 15.71 13.85
CA SER A 43 -22.20 16.62 14.71
C SER A 43 -23.12 15.94 15.74
N LYS A 44 -23.17 14.61 15.79
CA LYS A 44 -23.94 13.87 16.81
C LYS A 44 -23.03 13.51 17.97
N SER A 45 -23.37 14.01 19.16
CA SER A 45 -22.63 13.78 20.41
C SER A 45 -22.18 12.32 20.56
N ILE A 46 -20.89 12.06 20.37
CA ILE A 46 -20.31 10.73 20.54
C ILE A 46 -20.58 10.25 21.96
N LYS A 47 -21.04 8.99 22.08
CA LYS A 47 -21.35 8.40 23.37
C LYS A 47 -20.06 8.07 24.09
N ILE A 48 -19.95 8.49 25.34
CA ILE A 48 -18.86 8.10 26.23
C ILE A 48 -19.38 7.00 27.13
N VAL A 49 -18.66 5.90 27.21
CA VAL A 49 -19.01 4.73 28.01
C VAL A 49 -17.93 4.54 29.05
N ASP A 50 -18.34 4.30 30.29
CA ASP A 50 -17.46 3.80 31.33
C ASP A 50 -17.13 2.33 31.03
N GLY A 51 -15.86 2.05 30.74
CA GLY A 51 -15.38 0.72 30.41
C GLY A 51 -15.53 -0.28 31.55
N MET A 52 -15.53 0.15 32.80
CA MET A 52 -15.63 -0.75 33.95
C MET A 52 -17.05 -1.26 34.14
N THR A 53 -18.04 -0.37 34.01
CA THR A 53 -19.46 -0.69 34.20
C THR A 53 -20.19 -1.05 32.90
N GLY A 54 -19.66 -0.62 31.76
CA GLY A 54 -20.30 -0.73 30.44
C GLY A 54 -21.52 0.19 30.24
N LYS A 55 -21.75 1.14 31.15
CA LYS A 55 -22.85 2.12 31.11
C LYS A 55 -22.38 3.47 30.57
N ASP A 56 -23.32 4.35 30.26
CA ASP A 56 -23.02 5.73 29.88
C ASP A 56 -22.17 6.41 30.95
N TYR A 57 -21.08 7.03 30.53
CA TYR A 57 -20.12 7.66 31.42
C TYR A 57 -20.77 8.85 32.14
N GLN A 58 -20.87 8.77 33.47
CA GLN A 58 -21.43 9.83 34.33
C GLN A 58 -20.33 10.65 35.04
N GLY A 59 -19.06 10.39 34.75
CA GLY A 59 -17.94 11.05 35.41
C GLY A 59 -17.69 12.47 34.89
N ASN A 60 -17.02 13.28 35.72
CA ASN A 60 -16.57 14.64 35.36
C ASN A 60 -15.05 14.70 35.19
N HIS A 61 -14.42 13.60 34.74
CA HIS A 61 -12.97 13.52 34.69
C HIS A 61 -12.39 14.51 33.67
N PRO A 62 -11.45 15.40 34.07
CA PRO A 62 -10.99 16.49 33.23
C PRO A 62 -10.32 16.01 31.94
N ILE A 63 -9.58 14.90 31.96
CA ILE A 63 -8.95 14.32 30.76
C ILE A 63 -10.01 13.82 29.77
N VAL A 64 -11.06 13.15 30.25
CA VAL A 64 -12.13 12.61 29.39
C VAL A 64 -12.92 13.73 28.74
N LEU A 65 -13.28 14.73 29.53
CA LEU A 65 -14.01 15.90 29.05
C LEU A 65 -13.14 16.76 28.13
N GLY A 66 -11.85 16.93 28.44
CA GLY A 66 -10.88 17.64 27.62
C GLY A 66 -10.71 16.98 26.26
N PHE A 67 -10.37 15.69 26.24
CA PHE A 67 -10.27 14.92 25.00
C PHE A 67 -11.58 14.95 24.19
N ARG A 68 -12.74 14.80 24.83
CA ARG A 68 -14.03 14.88 24.15
C ARG A 68 -14.27 16.23 23.46
N ARG A 69 -13.87 17.35 24.08
CA ARG A 69 -14.08 18.70 23.51
C ARG A 69 -13.38 18.88 22.17
N GLU A 70 -12.23 18.26 21.99
CA GLU A 70 -11.41 18.38 20.78
C GLU A 70 -11.64 17.25 19.77
N PHE A 71 -12.34 16.20 20.18
CA PHE A 71 -12.49 14.98 19.40
C PHE A 71 -13.00 15.20 17.97
N ASP A 72 -14.04 16.03 17.83
CA ASP A 72 -14.69 16.26 16.53
C ASP A 72 -13.75 17.01 15.56
N ASP A 73 -12.94 17.95 16.08
CA ASP A 73 -11.93 18.67 15.30
C ASP A 73 -10.78 17.74 14.87
N ILE A 74 -10.30 16.89 15.77
CA ILE A 74 -9.23 15.92 15.47
C ILE A 74 -9.67 14.97 14.37
N LEU A 75 -10.89 14.43 14.46
CA LEU A 75 -11.41 13.49 13.49
C LEU A 75 -11.67 14.15 12.13
N LEU A 76 -12.11 15.42 12.14
CA LEU A 76 -12.21 16.27 10.95
C LEU A 76 -10.87 16.47 10.25
N LYS A 77 -9.86 16.92 10.99
CA LYS A 77 -8.51 17.15 10.47
C LYS A 77 -7.91 15.86 9.92
N PHE A 78 -8.05 14.75 10.65
CA PHE A 78 -7.57 13.45 10.21
C PHE A 78 -8.21 13.01 8.89
N HIS A 79 -9.55 13.06 8.79
CA HIS A 79 -10.24 12.64 7.56
C HIS A 79 -9.90 13.54 6.38
N LYS A 80 -9.85 14.86 6.56
CA LYS A 80 -9.42 15.78 5.50
C LYS A 80 -8.02 15.43 4.99
N ARG A 81 -7.08 15.16 5.90
CA ARG A 81 -5.72 14.75 5.55
C ARG A 81 -5.69 13.45 4.74
N LEU A 82 -6.50 12.47 5.10
CA LEU A 82 -6.65 11.24 4.31
C LEU A 82 -7.18 11.55 2.91
N VAL A 83 -8.25 12.33 2.80
CA VAL A 83 -8.86 12.68 1.50
C VAL A 83 -7.86 13.42 0.60
N VAL A 84 -7.14 14.40 1.14
CA VAL A 84 -6.10 15.14 0.39
C VAL A 84 -4.97 14.20 -0.06
N GLY A 85 -4.45 13.37 0.83
CA GLY A 85 -3.40 12.41 0.49
C GLY A 85 -3.82 11.44 -0.62
N GLU A 86 -5.04 10.88 -0.52
CA GLU A 86 -5.59 10.00 -1.55
C GLU A 86 -5.81 10.70 -2.89
N TYR A 87 -6.28 11.95 -2.87
CA TYR A 87 -6.44 12.76 -4.07
C TYR A 87 -5.10 12.95 -4.78
N HIS A 88 -4.05 13.33 -4.07
CA HIS A 88 -2.72 13.51 -4.67
C HIS A 88 -2.18 12.21 -5.26
N MET A 89 -2.33 11.08 -4.55
CA MET A 89 -1.91 9.78 -5.05
C MET A 89 -2.66 9.37 -6.32
N ILE A 90 -3.99 9.52 -6.35
CA ILE A 90 -4.80 9.20 -7.53
C ILE A 90 -4.47 10.15 -8.68
N LYS A 91 -4.31 11.45 -8.41
CA LYS A 91 -3.96 12.46 -9.42
C LYS A 91 -2.60 12.15 -10.06
N ALA A 92 -1.56 11.97 -9.24
CA ALA A 92 -0.22 11.62 -9.73
C ALA A 92 -0.25 10.32 -10.55
N ARG A 93 -1.08 9.35 -10.15
CA ARG A 93 -1.24 8.13 -10.95
C ARG A 93 -1.96 8.40 -12.27
N LYS A 94 -3.06 9.14 -12.29
CA LYS A 94 -3.80 9.49 -13.53
C LYS A 94 -2.89 10.23 -14.52
N GLU A 95 -2.14 11.20 -14.03
CA GLU A 95 -1.23 12.02 -14.84
C GLU A 95 -0.07 11.20 -15.44
N SER A 96 0.30 10.09 -14.80
CA SER A 96 1.37 9.20 -15.29
C SER A 96 0.89 8.07 -16.20
N ILE A 97 -0.42 7.79 -16.30
CA ILE A 97 -0.93 6.71 -17.17
C ILE A 97 -0.60 7.00 -18.63
N GLN A 98 -0.96 8.18 -19.16
CA GLN A 98 -0.78 8.47 -20.58
C GLN A 98 0.71 8.53 -20.97
N PRO A 99 1.60 9.20 -20.22
CA PRO A 99 3.05 9.12 -20.47
C PRO A 99 3.60 7.69 -20.45
N HIS A 100 3.11 6.83 -19.54
CA HIS A 100 3.54 5.42 -19.48
C HIS A 100 3.12 4.66 -20.74
N ILE A 101 1.88 4.85 -21.19
CA ILE A 101 1.36 4.22 -22.42
C ILE A 101 2.20 4.64 -23.62
N GLU A 102 2.43 5.94 -23.79
CA GLU A 102 3.16 6.51 -24.93
C GLU A 102 4.61 6.03 -24.95
N GLU A 103 5.30 6.07 -23.81
CA GLU A 103 6.69 5.59 -23.72
C GLU A 103 6.79 4.08 -23.94
N LEU A 104 5.85 3.29 -23.41
CA LEU A 104 5.85 1.85 -23.60
C LEU A 104 5.57 1.48 -25.07
N ALA A 105 4.65 2.19 -25.73
CA ALA A 105 4.36 2.03 -27.15
C ALA A 105 5.54 2.44 -28.04
N ALA A 106 6.17 3.60 -27.76
CA ALA A 106 7.36 4.04 -28.47
C ALA A 106 8.51 3.04 -28.30
N LEU A 107 8.69 2.51 -27.08
CA LEU A 107 9.71 1.52 -26.80
C LEU A 107 9.44 0.21 -27.54
N ALA A 108 8.21 -0.32 -27.52
CA ALA A 108 7.82 -1.51 -28.27
C ALA A 108 8.01 -1.33 -29.79
N ALA A 109 7.56 -0.20 -30.34
CA ALA A 109 7.74 0.14 -31.75
C ALA A 109 9.22 0.21 -32.13
N SER A 110 10.08 0.69 -31.24
CA SER A 110 11.54 0.71 -31.48
C SER A 110 12.15 -0.69 -31.66
N PHE A 111 11.52 -1.74 -31.13
CA PHE A 111 11.91 -3.14 -31.35
C PHE A 111 11.20 -3.78 -32.56
N GLY A 112 10.55 -2.97 -33.41
CA GLY A 112 9.83 -3.43 -34.59
C GLY A 112 8.44 -4.00 -34.27
N TRP A 113 7.89 -3.73 -33.08
CA TRP A 113 6.58 -4.22 -32.64
C TRP A 113 5.54 -3.11 -32.66
N GLU A 114 5.37 -2.52 -33.84
CA GLU A 114 4.39 -1.47 -34.10
C GLU A 114 2.95 -1.90 -33.77
N GLY A 115 2.06 -0.92 -33.59
CA GLY A 115 0.66 -1.16 -33.30
C GLY A 115 0.39 -1.72 -31.90
N PHE A 116 1.33 -1.56 -30.95
CA PHE A 116 1.04 -1.83 -29.55
C PHE A 116 0.10 -0.75 -29.01
N GLU A 117 -1.15 -1.12 -28.82
CA GLU A 117 -2.15 -0.34 -28.12
C GLU A 117 -2.43 -1.00 -26.77
N VAL A 118 -2.53 -0.19 -25.72
CA VAL A 118 -2.75 -0.69 -24.37
C VAL A 118 -3.77 0.20 -23.68
N ASP A 119 -4.77 -0.45 -23.10
CA ASP A 119 -5.66 0.24 -22.18
C ASP A 119 -4.96 0.35 -20.83
N GLY A 120 -4.73 1.60 -20.40
CA GLY A 120 -4.16 1.88 -19.08
C GLY A 120 -5.06 1.37 -17.95
N PRO A 121 -4.50 1.18 -16.74
CA PRO A 121 -5.29 0.73 -15.60
C PRO A 121 -6.41 1.72 -15.32
N HIS A 122 -7.65 1.24 -15.39
CA HIS A 122 -8.80 2.01 -14.95
C HIS A 122 -8.77 2.10 -13.42
N LEU A 123 -8.53 3.30 -12.90
CA LEU A 123 -8.56 3.59 -11.46
C LEU A 123 -9.99 3.64 -10.91
N THR A 124 -10.91 2.83 -11.45
CA THR A 124 -12.35 2.88 -11.15
C THR A 124 -12.61 2.59 -9.69
N ARG A 125 -12.02 1.50 -9.17
CA ARG A 125 -12.12 1.11 -7.76
C ARG A 125 -11.49 2.14 -6.83
N GLU A 126 -10.30 2.61 -7.15
CA GLU A 126 -9.59 3.61 -6.34
C GLU A 126 -10.36 4.93 -6.31
N THR A 127 -10.93 5.33 -7.46
CA THR A 127 -11.83 6.49 -7.55
C THR A 127 -13.11 6.28 -6.76
N ALA A 128 -13.66 5.07 -6.73
CA ALA A 128 -14.88 4.78 -5.99
C ALA A 128 -14.66 4.83 -4.46
N ILE A 129 -13.55 4.28 -3.97
CA ILE A 129 -13.13 4.40 -2.57
C ILE A 129 -12.92 5.87 -2.20
N PHE A 130 -12.22 6.63 -3.04
CA PHE A 130 -12.02 8.06 -2.83
C PHE A 130 -13.34 8.84 -2.80
N GLN A 131 -14.24 8.60 -3.76
CA GLN A 131 -15.57 9.24 -3.79
C GLN A 131 -16.39 8.89 -2.54
N ARG A 132 -16.28 7.67 -2.02
CA ARG A 132 -16.90 7.29 -0.75
C ARG A 132 -16.36 8.12 0.42
N MET A 133 -15.07 8.43 0.44
CA MET A 133 -14.47 9.29 1.48
C MET A 133 -14.87 10.75 1.37
N VAL A 134 -15.09 11.25 0.15
CA VAL A 134 -15.60 12.63 -0.05
C VAL A 134 -17.02 12.76 0.52
N ASN A 135 -17.84 11.72 0.32
CA ASN A 135 -19.26 11.75 0.66
C ASN A 135 -19.58 11.38 2.11
N ASP A 136 -18.87 10.43 2.73
CA ASP A 136 -19.09 10.11 4.14
C ASP A 136 -17.78 9.78 4.86
N PRO A 137 -17.77 9.84 6.21
CA PRO A 137 -16.57 9.53 6.96
C PRO A 137 -16.08 8.12 6.71
N PHE A 138 -14.77 7.97 6.77
CA PHE A 138 -14.13 6.67 6.60
C PHE A 138 -14.37 5.76 7.81
N PHE A 139 -14.20 6.31 9.02
CA PHE A 139 -14.56 5.67 10.27
C PHE A 139 -15.67 6.46 10.95
N LYS A 140 -16.70 5.76 11.41
CA LYS A 140 -17.72 6.32 12.29
C LYS A 140 -17.41 5.87 13.71
N ILE A 141 -16.84 6.78 14.51
CA ILE A 141 -16.60 6.50 15.92
C ILE A 141 -17.95 6.53 16.64
N GLU A 142 -18.46 5.35 17.01
CA GLU A 142 -19.75 5.26 17.67
C GLU A 142 -19.65 5.63 19.15
N LYS A 143 -18.57 5.20 19.79
CA LYS A 143 -18.38 5.28 21.24
C LYS A 143 -16.91 5.46 21.59
N ILE A 144 -16.66 6.23 22.64
CA ILE A 144 -15.38 6.26 23.35
C ILE A 144 -15.55 5.43 24.62
N ILE A 145 -14.76 4.37 24.76
CA ILE A 145 -14.78 3.50 25.94
C ILE A 145 -13.65 3.92 26.86
N VAL A 146 -14.00 4.46 28.03
CA VAL A 146 -13.03 5.01 28.99
C VAL A 146 -12.64 3.96 30.00
N TRP A 147 -11.36 3.64 30.08
CA TRP A 147 -10.80 2.73 31.08
C TRP A 147 -9.92 3.50 32.06
N ASP A 148 -10.19 3.37 33.36
CA ASP A 148 -9.33 3.95 34.40
C ASP A 148 -8.17 3.00 34.71
N ALA A 149 -6.93 3.45 34.49
CA ALA A 149 -5.74 2.62 34.69
C ALA A 149 -5.61 2.11 36.15
N ARG A 150 -6.03 2.90 37.15
CA ARG A 150 -5.96 2.51 38.56
C ARG A 150 -7.02 1.47 38.89
N GLU A 151 -8.21 1.59 38.36
CA GLU A 151 -9.26 0.57 38.55
C GLU A 151 -8.91 -0.74 37.85
N LEU A 152 -8.35 -0.67 36.63
CA LEU A 152 -7.80 -1.81 35.93
C LEU A 152 -6.68 -2.49 36.73
N ALA A 153 -5.75 -1.72 37.30
CA ALA A 153 -4.70 -2.25 38.16
C ALA A 153 -5.25 -2.94 39.42
N ARG A 154 -6.28 -2.39 40.06
CA ARG A 154 -6.94 -2.99 41.23
C ARG A 154 -7.63 -4.32 40.91
N ASN A 155 -8.15 -4.47 39.70
CA ASN A 155 -8.80 -5.71 39.25
C ASN A 155 -7.80 -6.79 38.82
N GLY A 156 -6.49 -6.50 38.78
CA GLY A 156 -5.46 -7.46 38.44
C GLY A 156 -5.66 -8.04 37.03
N ASN A 157 -5.80 -9.35 36.91
CA ASN A 157 -6.02 -10.03 35.62
C ASN A 157 -7.51 -10.24 35.30
N ALA A 158 -8.42 -9.82 36.19
CA ALA A 158 -9.84 -10.03 36.00
C ALA A 158 -10.40 -8.99 35.01
N LEU A 159 -10.87 -9.48 33.86
CA LEU A 159 -11.56 -8.64 32.89
C LEU A 159 -12.93 -8.20 33.44
N PRO A 160 -13.31 -6.93 33.26
CA PRO A 160 -14.64 -6.46 33.61
C PRO A 160 -15.73 -7.24 32.88
N ASN A 161 -16.84 -7.56 33.56
CA ASN A 161 -17.92 -8.36 33.01
C ASN A 161 -18.92 -7.51 32.21
N ASN A 162 -18.45 -6.94 31.10
CA ASN A 162 -19.30 -6.20 30.18
C ASN A 162 -18.89 -6.44 28.72
N LYS A 163 -19.74 -6.01 27.80
CA LYS A 163 -19.53 -6.27 26.36
C LYS A 163 -18.29 -5.59 25.80
N TYR A 164 -17.76 -4.53 26.41
CA TYR A 164 -16.60 -3.76 25.91
C TYR A 164 -15.25 -4.25 26.44
N ALA A 165 -15.24 -5.16 27.42
CA ALA A 165 -13.99 -5.74 27.91
C ALA A 165 -13.15 -6.39 26.81
N HIS A 166 -13.74 -6.69 25.64
CA HIS A 166 -13.01 -7.20 24.49
C HIS A 166 -12.10 -6.16 23.88
N ASN A 167 -12.19 -4.88 24.23
CA ASN A 167 -11.30 -3.83 23.74
C ASN A 167 -10.00 -3.71 24.55
N ILE A 168 -9.80 -4.52 25.59
CA ILE A 168 -8.59 -4.50 26.42
C ILE A 168 -8.08 -5.91 26.73
N ARG A 169 -6.79 -6.00 27.06
CA ARG A 169 -6.13 -7.19 27.58
C ARG A 169 -4.97 -6.79 28.48
N LEU A 170 -4.71 -7.57 29.54
CA LEU A 170 -3.45 -7.48 30.25
C LEU A 170 -2.37 -8.26 29.48
N ASN A 171 -1.30 -7.58 29.08
CA ASN A 171 -0.10 -8.23 28.59
C ASN A 171 0.67 -8.79 29.79
N GLU A 172 0.73 -10.11 29.90
CA GLU A 172 1.36 -10.81 31.03
C GLU A 172 2.87 -10.61 31.10
N GLU A 173 3.53 -10.34 29.96
CA GLU A 173 4.98 -10.12 29.90
C GLU A 173 5.36 -8.73 30.42
N THR A 174 4.57 -7.71 30.08
CA THR A 174 4.85 -6.31 30.44
C THR A 174 4.10 -5.85 31.68
N GLY A 175 3.06 -6.58 32.09
CA GLY A 175 2.12 -6.17 33.15
C GLY A 175 1.25 -4.98 32.77
N LYS A 176 1.21 -4.57 31.50
CA LYS A 176 0.46 -3.41 31.02
C LYS A 176 -0.86 -3.81 30.39
N TRP A 177 -1.88 -2.98 30.61
CA TRP A 177 -3.13 -3.09 29.90
C TRP A 177 -2.98 -2.52 28.49
N GLU A 178 -3.24 -3.36 27.50
CA GLU A 178 -3.25 -3.03 26.08
C GLU A 178 -4.68 -2.90 25.58
N ARG A 179 -4.86 -2.03 24.61
CA ARG A 179 -6.10 -1.64 23.96
C ARG A 179 -6.16 -2.25 22.56
N ARG A 180 -7.34 -2.66 22.12
CA ARG A 180 -7.58 -3.01 20.73
C ARG A 180 -8.92 -2.56 20.22
N VAL A 181 -8.97 -2.51 18.90
CA VAL A 181 -10.19 -2.37 18.13
C VAL A 181 -10.33 -3.53 17.16
N MET A 182 -11.57 -3.90 16.88
CA MET A 182 -11.94 -4.83 15.83
C MET A 182 -13.06 -4.16 15.03
N THR A 183 -12.97 -4.21 13.71
CA THR A 183 -13.98 -3.63 12.84
C THR A 183 -14.19 -4.48 11.61
N GLU A 184 -15.39 -4.37 11.03
CA GLU A 184 -15.77 -5.10 9.83
C GLU A 184 -16.08 -4.11 8.70
N TRP A 185 -15.52 -4.40 7.54
CA TRP A 185 -15.71 -3.68 6.30
C TRP A 185 -16.65 -4.48 5.43
N ASN A 186 -17.83 -3.94 5.11
CA ASN A 186 -18.82 -4.64 4.30
C ASN A 186 -19.01 -3.95 2.96
N VAL A 187 -18.93 -4.72 1.88
CA VAL A 187 -19.20 -4.24 0.51
C VAL A 187 -20.27 -5.11 -0.12
N ALA A 188 -21.39 -4.48 -0.49
CA ALA A 188 -22.53 -5.19 -1.07
C ALA A 188 -23.20 -4.34 -2.15
N TYR A 189 -23.42 -4.91 -3.34
CA TYR A 189 -24.12 -4.23 -4.42
C TYR A 189 -24.62 -5.21 -5.48
N LEU A 190 -25.57 -4.74 -6.31
CA LEU A 190 -26.03 -5.49 -7.47
C LEU A 190 -25.03 -5.31 -8.62
N ARG A 191 -24.59 -6.43 -9.18
CA ARG A 191 -23.63 -6.46 -10.29
C ARG A 191 -24.22 -7.25 -11.45
N GLN A 192 -24.17 -6.68 -12.64
CA GLN A 192 -24.49 -7.43 -13.85
C GLN A 192 -23.35 -8.38 -14.19
N ASN A 193 -23.68 -9.65 -14.43
CA ASN A 193 -22.72 -10.62 -14.91
C ASN A 193 -22.38 -10.30 -16.37
N PRO A 194 -21.11 -10.02 -16.70
CA PRO A 194 -20.70 -9.63 -18.05
C PRO A 194 -20.94 -10.74 -19.09
N ASN A 195 -20.99 -12.00 -18.67
CA ASN A 195 -21.12 -13.14 -19.60
C ASN A 195 -22.56 -13.47 -20.00
N ASN A 196 -23.56 -13.08 -19.21
CA ASN A 196 -24.96 -13.46 -19.46
C ASN A 196 -25.99 -12.37 -19.14
N GLY A 197 -25.54 -11.17 -18.77
CA GLY A 197 -26.40 -10.02 -18.51
C GLY A 197 -27.28 -10.14 -17.25
N LYS A 198 -27.21 -11.24 -16.49
CA LYS A 198 -28.01 -11.43 -15.28
C LYS A 198 -27.47 -10.58 -14.14
N VAL A 199 -28.37 -9.96 -13.37
CA VAL A 199 -28.01 -9.23 -12.16
C VAL A 199 -27.83 -10.20 -11.01
N ASN A 200 -26.63 -10.21 -10.42
CA ASN A 200 -26.28 -10.99 -9.24
C ASN A 200 -25.90 -10.06 -8.10
N THR A 201 -26.14 -10.47 -6.86
CA THR A 201 -25.63 -9.75 -5.69
C THR A 201 -24.15 -10.08 -5.51
N PHE A 202 -23.30 -9.07 -5.49
CA PHE A 202 -21.94 -9.18 -5.00
C PHE A 202 -21.94 -8.82 -3.51
N HIS A 203 -21.29 -9.67 -2.71
CA HIS A 203 -21.07 -9.44 -1.29
C HIS A 203 -19.65 -9.90 -0.95
N THR A 204 -18.98 -9.10 -0.13
CA THR A 204 -17.71 -9.46 0.49
C THR A 204 -17.56 -8.66 1.78
N TYR A 205 -16.84 -9.22 2.75
CA TYR A 205 -16.46 -8.51 3.97
C TYR A 205 -14.99 -8.71 4.35
N LYS A 206 -14.44 -7.71 5.05
CA LYS A 206 -13.08 -7.74 5.60
C LYS A 206 -13.16 -7.48 7.09
N GLU A 207 -12.80 -8.46 7.89
CA GLU A 207 -12.56 -8.27 9.32
C GLU A 207 -11.14 -7.70 9.49
N GLN A 208 -10.97 -6.71 10.36
CA GLN A 208 -9.65 -6.22 10.71
C GLN A 208 -9.58 -5.88 12.20
N GLY A 209 -8.39 -6.00 12.77
CA GLY A 209 -8.15 -5.64 14.15
C GLY A 209 -6.76 -5.06 14.34
N LEU A 210 -6.63 -4.13 15.30
CA LEU A 210 -5.38 -3.47 15.64
C LEU A 210 -5.21 -3.45 17.16
N ASN A 211 -4.02 -3.83 17.63
CA ASN A 211 -3.52 -3.50 18.96
C ASN A 211 -3.04 -2.04 18.94
N LEU A 212 -3.73 -1.18 19.68
CA LEU A 212 -3.54 0.27 19.69
C LEU A 212 -2.30 0.72 20.47
N ASP A 213 -1.62 -0.20 21.16
CA ASP A 213 -0.41 0.12 21.92
C ASP A 213 0.86 -0.42 21.24
N THR A 214 0.72 -1.31 20.26
CA THR A 214 1.84 -1.84 19.45
C THR A 214 1.73 -1.51 17.97
N ASN A 215 0.58 -1.01 17.52
CA ASN A 215 0.24 -0.78 16.11
C ASN A 215 0.37 -2.05 15.23
N ARG A 216 0.25 -3.23 15.85
CA ARG A 216 0.25 -4.53 15.17
C ARG A 216 -1.16 -5.07 15.05
N GLY A 217 -1.47 -5.71 13.93
CA GLY A 217 -2.83 -6.09 13.63
C GLY A 217 -2.98 -7.02 12.44
N PHE A 218 -4.22 -7.20 12.01
CA PHE A 218 -4.56 -8.09 10.92
C PHE A 218 -5.70 -7.57 10.02
N HIS A 219 -5.77 -8.14 8.82
CA HIS A 219 -6.95 -8.19 7.95
C HIS A 219 -7.26 -9.64 7.57
N LEU A 220 -8.54 -10.02 7.63
CA LEU A 220 -9.08 -11.26 7.08
C LEU A 220 -10.10 -10.90 6.02
N ILE A 221 -9.82 -11.28 4.78
CA ILE A 221 -10.55 -10.83 3.60
C ILE A 221 -11.28 -12.03 3.01
N ASP A 222 -12.62 -11.99 2.95
CA ASP A 222 -13.44 -13.07 2.38
C ASP A 222 -13.10 -13.30 0.91
N ARG A 223 -13.14 -12.23 0.11
CA ARG A 223 -12.75 -12.27 -1.31
C ARG A 223 -12.39 -10.89 -1.87
N GLY A 224 -11.41 -10.83 -2.77
CA GLY A 224 -10.93 -9.55 -3.33
C GLY A 224 -12.00 -8.71 -4.03
N LEU A 225 -11.82 -7.38 -4.01
CA LEU A 225 -12.73 -6.44 -4.66
C LEU A 225 -12.51 -6.40 -6.19
N PRO A 226 -13.59 -6.50 -6.99
CA PRO A 226 -13.51 -6.29 -8.43
C PRO A 226 -13.14 -4.83 -8.77
N ALA A 227 -12.76 -4.59 -10.02
CA ALA A 227 -12.42 -3.25 -10.52
C ALA A 227 -13.63 -2.29 -10.49
N ASP A 228 -14.83 -2.78 -10.81
CA ASP A 228 -16.04 -1.97 -10.87
C ASP A 228 -16.87 -2.14 -9.59
N VAL A 229 -16.58 -1.30 -8.61
CA VAL A 229 -17.34 -1.16 -7.36
C VAL A 229 -17.89 0.26 -7.28
N PRO A 230 -19.19 0.46 -7.03
CA PRO A 230 -19.73 1.80 -6.88
C PRO A 230 -19.42 2.36 -5.47
N PRO A 231 -19.24 3.69 -5.31
CA PRO A 231 -18.91 4.30 -4.01
C PRO A 231 -19.91 3.97 -2.89
N ASN A 232 -21.20 3.86 -3.24
CA ASN A 232 -22.28 3.57 -2.30
C ASN A 232 -22.37 2.08 -1.90
N ALA A 233 -21.54 1.19 -2.46
CA ALA A 233 -21.49 -0.22 -2.07
C ALA A 233 -20.83 -0.43 -0.69
N PHE A 234 -19.99 0.51 -0.26
CA PHE A 234 -19.27 0.45 0.99
C PHE A 234 -20.18 0.88 2.14
N LYS A 235 -20.50 -0.06 3.03
CA LYS A 235 -21.26 0.25 4.24
C LYS A 235 -20.40 1.06 5.22
N GLU A 236 -21.06 1.77 6.12
CA GLU A 236 -20.40 2.47 7.23
C GLU A 236 -19.54 1.51 8.05
N VAL A 237 -18.35 1.97 8.45
CA VAL A 237 -17.40 1.23 9.29
C VAL A 237 -17.46 1.83 10.69
N GLY A 238 -18.15 1.14 11.61
CA GLY A 238 -18.33 1.56 12.99
C GLY A 238 -17.14 1.17 13.88
N LEU A 239 -16.70 2.08 14.75
CA LEU A 239 -15.61 1.84 15.70
C LEU A 239 -16.04 2.19 17.12
N ASP A 240 -15.91 1.24 18.04
CA ASP A 240 -15.89 1.49 19.49
C ASP A 240 -14.43 1.67 19.92
N TYR A 241 -14.02 2.90 20.24
CA TYR A 241 -12.62 3.24 20.45
C TYR A 241 -12.27 3.28 21.96
N PRO A 242 -11.38 2.41 22.45
CA PRO A 242 -10.95 2.43 23.84
C PRO A 242 -9.86 3.49 24.11
N ILE A 243 -10.01 4.23 25.19
CA ILE A 243 -8.95 5.03 25.80
C ILE A 243 -8.66 4.51 27.20
N VAL A 244 -7.40 4.56 27.60
CA VAL A 244 -6.99 4.35 29.00
C VAL A 244 -6.56 5.70 29.51
N ILE A 245 -7.11 6.12 30.64
CA ILE A 245 -6.71 7.35 31.33
C ILE A 245 -5.79 7.01 32.50
N ASP A 246 -4.66 7.69 32.57
CA ASP A 246 -3.73 7.63 33.71
C ASP A 246 -3.63 9.00 34.40
N TYR A 247 -3.31 8.97 35.69
CA TYR A 247 -3.13 10.13 36.57
C TYR A 247 -1.66 10.38 36.90
N ALA A 248 -0.74 9.63 36.28
CA ALA A 248 0.69 9.74 36.53
C ALA A 248 1.30 11.03 35.94
N ILE A 249 0.65 11.63 34.96
CA ILE A 249 1.10 12.84 34.26
C ILE A 249 0.05 13.97 34.36
N SER A 250 0.42 15.17 33.90
CA SER A 250 -0.49 16.32 33.92
C SER A 250 -1.71 16.10 32.99
N VAL A 251 -2.82 16.80 33.29
CA VAL A 251 -4.08 16.67 32.53
C VAL A 251 -3.86 17.03 31.06
N GLU A 252 -3.17 18.14 30.80
CA GLU A 252 -2.88 18.63 29.46
C GLU A 252 -1.99 17.65 28.69
N GLU A 253 -0.97 17.10 29.34
CA GLU A 253 -0.04 16.14 28.72
C GLU A 253 -0.74 14.81 28.36
N GLU A 254 -1.64 14.32 29.21
CA GLU A 254 -2.43 13.12 28.91
C GLU A 254 -3.42 13.36 27.76
N ILE A 255 -4.05 14.54 27.71
CA ILE A 255 -4.92 14.92 26.58
C ILE A 255 -4.11 14.91 25.28
N GLU A 256 -2.95 15.59 25.23
CA GLU A 256 -2.11 15.62 24.03
C GLU A 256 -1.59 14.24 23.63
N LYS A 257 -1.25 13.39 24.61
CA LYS A 257 -0.91 11.99 24.37
C LYS A 257 -2.07 11.24 23.72
N LEU A 258 -3.29 11.33 24.28
CA LEU A 258 -4.47 10.66 23.72
C LEU A 258 -4.79 11.14 22.30
N LYS A 259 -4.61 12.43 22.02
CA LYS A 259 -4.79 13.01 20.69
C LYS A 259 -3.82 12.41 19.67
N ARG A 260 -2.53 12.39 20.00
CA ARG A 260 -1.49 11.81 19.14
C ARG A 260 -1.72 10.32 18.92
N ASP A 261 -1.92 9.56 20.00
CA ASP A 261 -2.18 8.12 19.94
C ASP A 261 -3.43 7.83 19.09
N PHE A 262 -4.50 8.63 19.22
CA PHE A 262 -5.71 8.49 18.43
C PHE A 262 -5.47 8.66 16.93
N VAL A 263 -4.78 9.73 16.54
CA VAL A 263 -4.46 10.01 15.12
C VAL A 263 -3.56 8.91 14.54
N GLU A 264 -2.53 8.50 15.28
CA GLU A 264 -1.62 7.43 14.87
C GLU A 264 -2.35 6.10 14.69
N ASN A 265 -3.19 5.72 15.66
CA ASN A 265 -3.97 4.49 15.61
C ASN A 265 -4.96 4.48 14.43
N LEU A 266 -5.64 5.60 14.16
CA LEU A 266 -6.54 5.70 13.01
C LEU A 266 -5.78 5.60 11.68
N PHE A 267 -4.57 6.15 11.61
CA PHE A 267 -3.71 6.00 10.44
C PHE A 267 -3.37 4.52 10.18
N TYR A 268 -2.97 3.78 11.22
CA TYR A 268 -2.73 2.34 11.06
C TYR A 268 -4.01 1.56 10.73
N LEU A 269 -5.18 1.94 11.25
CA LEU A 269 -6.43 1.27 10.89
C LEU A 269 -6.86 1.52 9.44
N TYR A 270 -6.40 2.62 8.85
CA TYR A 270 -6.73 3.05 7.50
C TYR A 270 -6.00 2.18 6.46
N ASP A 271 -6.69 1.15 5.95
CA ASP A 271 -6.23 0.42 4.76
C ASP A 271 -7.43 -0.05 3.91
N PRO A 272 -8.09 0.85 3.15
CA PRO A 272 -9.23 0.46 2.33
C PRO A 272 -8.83 -0.34 1.08
N PHE A 273 -7.55 -0.37 0.73
CA PHE A 273 -7.08 -0.99 -0.52
C PHE A 273 -6.62 -2.44 -0.33
N SER A 274 -6.35 -2.85 0.91
CA SER A 274 -6.00 -4.24 1.33
C SER A 274 -6.80 -5.35 0.68
N TRP A 275 -8.04 -5.09 0.24
CA TRP A 275 -8.85 -5.97 -0.61
C TRP A 275 -8.15 -6.49 -1.87
N VAL A 276 -7.13 -5.79 -2.35
CA VAL A 276 -6.49 -6.01 -3.64
C VAL A 276 -4.98 -5.95 -3.48
N ALA A 277 -4.50 -4.86 -2.88
CA ALA A 277 -3.11 -4.59 -2.63
C ALA A 277 -3.01 -3.48 -1.58
N ARG A 278 -1.93 -3.43 -0.81
CA ARG A 278 -1.72 -2.33 0.13
C ARG A 278 -1.68 -0.97 -0.57
N GLY A 279 -1.99 0.07 0.18
CA GLY A 279 -2.01 1.46 -0.30
C GLY A 279 -0.80 1.85 -1.15
N ASN A 280 0.40 1.40 -0.78
CA ASN A 280 1.66 1.69 -1.46
C ASN A 280 1.94 0.87 -2.73
N THR A 281 1.21 -0.23 -2.99
CA THR A 281 1.45 -1.10 -4.16
C THR A 281 0.28 -1.17 -5.13
N ARG A 282 -0.87 -0.58 -4.77
CA ARG A 282 -2.14 -0.66 -5.51
C ARG A 282 -2.09 -0.15 -6.94
N PHE A 283 -1.13 0.70 -7.27
CA PHE A 283 -1.00 1.27 -8.62
C PHE A 283 -0.03 0.51 -9.53
N ARG A 284 0.65 -0.53 -9.04
CA ARG A 284 1.84 -1.12 -9.69
C ARG A 284 1.53 -2.23 -10.71
N SER A 285 0.35 -2.20 -11.34
CA SER A 285 -0.06 -3.25 -12.31
C SER A 285 -0.90 -2.70 -13.46
N GLY A 286 -0.85 -3.36 -14.63
CA GLY A 286 -1.78 -3.12 -15.73
C GLY A 286 -1.21 -3.33 -17.13
N PHE A 287 0.05 -2.97 -17.37
CA PHE A 287 0.61 -2.89 -18.72
C PHE A 287 1.31 -4.18 -19.18
N ARG A 288 2.09 -4.82 -18.29
CA ARG A 288 2.93 -5.98 -18.61
C ARG A 288 2.23 -7.09 -19.39
N ARG A 289 1.02 -7.51 -18.96
CA ARG A 289 0.33 -8.64 -19.58
C ARG A 289 -0.07 -8.35 -21.03
N GLN A 290 -0.57 -7.14 -21.30
CA GLN A 290 -0.96 -6.74 -22.65
C GLN A 290 0.27 -6.67 -23.57
N LEU A 291 1.41 -6.20 -23.03
CA LEU A 291 2.68 -6.20 -23.77
C LEU A 291 3.20 -7.60 -24.04
N GLU A 292 3.15 -8.50 -23.06
CA GLU A 292 3.51 -9.92 -23.23
C GLU A 292 2.66 -10.59 -24.32
N GLU A 293 1.35 -10.37 -24.31
CA GLU A 293 0.42 -10.86 -25.33
C GLU A 293 0.72 -10.27 -26.72
N HIS A 294 1.10 -8.99 -26.79
CA HIS A 294 1.48 -8.33 -28.05
C HIS A 294 2.78 -8.90 -28.61
N ILE A 295 3.84 -9.01 -27.78
CA ILE A 295 5.13 -9.61 -28.16
C ILE A 295 4.92 -11.06 -28.60
N GLY A 296 4.10 -11.82 -27.89
CA GLY A 296 3.75 -13.21 -28.21
C GLY A 296 3.20 -13.41 -29.63
N LYS A 297 2.51 -12.41 -30.17
CA LYS A 297 1.98 -12.43 -31.56
C LYS A 297 3.02 -12.09 -32.62
N GLN A 298 4.15 -11.50 -32.23
CA GLN A 298 5.19 -11.08 -33.16
C GLN A 298 5.98 -12.28 -33.70
N ARG A 299 6.34 -12.24 -34.98
CA ARG A 299 7.16 -13.26 -35.64
C ARG A 299 8.66 -13.02 -35.38
N ILE A 300 9.10 -13.32 -34.17
CA ILE A 300 10.51 -13.17 -33.75
C ILE A 300 11.20 -14.53 -33.84
N LYS A 301 12.37 -14.60 -34.50
CA LYS A 301 13.17 -15.83 -34.67
C LYS A 301 13.99 -16.17 -33.41
N LEU A 302 13.31 -16.47 -32.31
CA LEU A 302 13.94 -16.92 -31.06
C LEU A 302 13.55 -18.36 -30.74
N SER A 303 14.46 -19.14 -30.17
CA SER A 303 14.26 -20.55 -29.84
C SER A 303 13.43 -20.78 -28.57
N ASP A 304 13.52 -19.89 -27.57
CA ASP A 304 12.83 -19.99 -26.26
C ASP A 304 11.96 -18.76 -25.97
N ARG A 305 10.83 -18.66 -26.69
CA ARG A 305 9.85 -17.57 -26.54
C ARG A 305 9.14 -17.59 -25.19
N SER A 306 8.93 -18.77 -24.59
CA SER A 306 8.33 -18.93 -23.26
C SER A 306 9.15 -18.28 -22.14
N TRP A 307 10.47 -18.20 -22.31
CA TRP A 307 11.33 -17.48 -21.39
C TRP A 307 11.47 -16.00 -21.77
N PHE A 308 11.64 -15.72 -23.06
CA PHE A 308 11.92 -14.37 -23.55
C PHE A 308 10.72 -13.42 -23.43
N ASP A 309 9.53 -13.82 -23.88
CA ASP A 309 8.37 -12.93 -23.96
C ASP A 309 7.99 -12.34 -22.58
N PRO A 310 7.82 -13.13 -21.50
CA PRO A 310 7.53 -12.57 -20.18
C PRO A 310 8.70 -11.77 -19.59
N LEU A 311 9.96 -12.18 -19.84
CA LEU A 311 11.15 -11.42 -19.41
C LEU A 311 11.15 -10.04 -20.03
N PHE A 312 10.97 -9.99 -21.35
CA PHE A 312 11.17 -8.79 -22.13
C PHE A 312 10.03 -7.81 -21.93
N ALA A 313 8.78 -8.30 -21.91
CA ALA A 313 7.63 -7.47 -21.54
C ALA A 313 7.81 -6.82 -20.16
N GLN A 314 8.29 -7.59 -19.18
CA GLN A 314 8.54 -7.06 -17.84
C GLN A 314 9.69 -6.04 -17.82
N PHE A 315 10.77 -6.30 -18.56
CA PHE A 315 11.91 -5.40 -18.65
C PHE A 315 11.56 -4.06 -19.32
N LEU A 316 10.76 -4.07 -20.39
CA LEU A 316 10.31 -2.82 -21.03
C LEU A 316 9.40 -2.00 -20.10
N ASP A 317 8.49 -2.66 -19.38
CA ASP A 317 7.64 -2.02 -18.36
C ASP A 317 8.49 -1.44 -17.21
N ASP A 318 9.54 -2.14 -16.79
CA ASP A 318 10.50 -1.69 -15.79
C ASP A 318 11.27 -0.43 -16.27
N ILE A 319 11.66 -0.34 -17.54
CA ILE A 319 12.34 0.86 -18.09
C ILE A 319 11.43 2.07 -18.00
N VAL A 320 10.18 1.95 -18.43
CA VAL A 320 9.23 3.06 -18.38
C VAL A 320 8.95 3.45 -16.93
N THR A 321 8.82 2.46 -16.04
CA THR A 321 8.72 2.67 -14.59
C THR A 321 9.90 3.47 -14.05
N ILE A 322 11.14 3.13 -14.43
CA ILE A 322 12.34 3.86 -14.04
C ILE A 322 12.30 5.32 -14.53
N LYS A 323 11.85 5.55 -15.77
CA LYS A 323 11.77 6.90 -16.35
C LYS A 323 10.74 7.78 -15.63
N ILE A 324 9.61 7.21 -15.22
CA ILE A 324 8.47 7.97 -14.66
C ILE A 324 8.57 8.10 -13.14
N TRP A 325 8.84 7.00 -12.43
CA TRP A 325 8.80 6.95 -10.95
C TRP A 325 10.15 6.66 -10.30
N GLY A 326 11.18 6.33 -11.09
CA GLY A 326 12.51 5.97 -10.59
C GLY A 326 12.67 4.46 -10.32
N ALA A 327 13.93 4.05 -10.12
CA ALA A 327 14.26 2.62 -9.98
C ALA A 327 13.80 2.01 -8.66
N ASP A 328 13.69 2.81 -7.60
CA ASP A 328 13.29 2.36 -6.26
C ASP A 328 11.90 1.72 -6.28
N GLU A 329 11.00 2.20 -7.14
CA GLU A 329 9.65 1.66 -7.36
C GLU A 329 9.66 0.16 -7.68
N ILE A 330 10.63 -0.30 -8.49
CA ILE A 330 10.78 -1.70 -8.89
C ILE A 330 11.19 -2.57 -7.70
N TYR A 331 12.20 -2.12 -6.95
CA TYR A 331 12.79 -2.88 -5.86
C TYR A 331 11.84 -2.95 -4.66
N GLU A 332 11.24 -1.83 -4.29
CA GLU A 332 10.27 -1.75 -3.21
C GLU A 332 9.05 -2.63 -3.51
N HIS A 333 8.49 -2.56 -4.73
CA HIS A 333 7.38 -3.41 -5.13
C HIS A 333 7.71 -4.89 -4.98
N ARG A 334 8.90 -5.28 -5.45
CA ARG A 334 9.31 -6.68 -5.42
C ARG A 334 9.46 -7.18 -4.00
N ILE A 335 10.12 -6.43 -3.12
CA ILE A 335 10.30 -6.82 -1.72
C ILE A 335 8.94 -6.89 -1.03
N LEU A 336 8.12 -5.85 -1.11
CA LEU A 336 6.79 -5.84 -0.48
C LEU A 336 5.93 -7.03 -0.92
N SER A 337 5.89 -7.34 -2.22
CA SER A 337 5.09 -8.46 -2.73
C SER A 337 5.53 -9.86 -2.24
N SER A 338 6.78 -9.98 -1.77
CA SER A 338 7.41 -11.25 -1.39
C SER A 338 7.22 -11.64 0.08
N ILE A 339 6.68 -10.74 0.90
CA ILE A 339 6.53 -10.93 2.35
C ILE A 339 5.19 -11.62 2.62
N PRO A 340 5.15 -12.85 3.17
CA PRO A 340 3.89 -13.51 3.51
C PRO A 340 3.08 -12.72 4.54
N LYS A 341 3.76 -12.02 5.46
CA LYS A 341 3.14 -11.11 6.43
C LYS A 341 2.23 -10.08 5.74
N ASN A 342 2.64 -9.57 4.58
CA ASN A 342 2.08 -8.36 3.98
C ASN A 342 0.61 -8.47 3.56
N LYS A 343 0.11 -9.67 3.25
CA LYS A 343 -1.29 -9.84 2.80
C LYS A 343 -2.31 -9.71 3.92
N ASN A 344 -1.98 -10.21 5.11
CA ASN A 344 -2.91 -10.25 6.24
C ASN A 344 -2.49 -9.31 7.38
N GLN A 345 -1.30 -8.72 7.33
CA GLN A 345 -0.83 -7.78 8.34
C GLN A 345 -1.55 -6.44 8.19
N LEU A 346 -1.92 -5.85 9.32
CA LEU A 346 -2.33 -4.45 9.45
C LEU A 346 -1.33 -3.74 10.37
N GLY A 347 -0.91 -2.55 9.97
CA GLY A 347 0.11 -1.77 10.70
C GLY A 347 1.51 -2.40 10.68
N GLU A 348 2.21 -2.32 11.80
CA GLU A 348 3.65 -2.58 11.93
C GLU A 348 4.04 -4.06 11.80
N ASP A 349 3.23 -4.99 12.32
CA ASP A 349 3.44 -6.44 12.18
C ASP A 349 2.12 -7.20 12.31
N LEU A 350 2.11 -8.48 11.93
CA LEU A 350 0.94 -9.32 12.06
C LEU A 350 0.68 -9.66 13.54
N ASP A 351 -0.45 -9.21 14.06
CA ASP A 351 -1.04 -9.69 15.31
C ASP A 351 -2.49 -10.09 15.04
N LEU A 352 -2.82 -11.38 15.23
CA LEU A 352 -4.17 -11.91 15.02
C LEU A 352 -5.12 -11.60 16.18
N LEU A 353 -4.63 -10.93 17.23
CA LEU A 353 -5.35 -10.52 18.43
C LEU A 353 -6.13 -11.66 19.09
N ASN A 354 -5.65 -12.91 19.05
CA ASN A 354 -6.23 -14.09 19.71
C ASN A 354 -6.16 -13.99 21.26
N TRP A 355 -6.52 -12.83 21.81
CA TRP A 355 -6.44 -12.44 23.22
C TRP A 355 -7.41 -13.22 24.10
N ARG A 356 -8.47 -13.79 23.51
CA ARG A 356 -9.51 -14.51 24.22
C ARG A 356 -9.64 -15.93 23.67
N LYS A 357 -9.84 -16.90 24.56
CA LYS A 357 -9.92 -18.34 24.25
C LYS A 357 -10.95 -18.73 23.17
N ARG A 358 -11.97 -17.90 22.93
CA ARG A 358 -13.02 -18.16 21.93
C ARG A 358 -12.76 -17.51 20.56
N GLU A 359 -11.74 -16.67 20.46
CA GLU A 359 -11.39 -16.03 19.20
C GLU A 359 -10.50 -16.99 18.41
N ASN A 360 -11.02 -17.51 17.30
CA ASN A 360 -10.28 -18.38 16.41
C ASN A 360 -9.98 -17.63 15.12
N ARG A 361 -8.86 -16.90 15.10
CA ARG A 361 -8.33 -16.26 13.90
C ARG A 361 -7.07 -17.00 13.48
N SER A 362 -7.21 -17.83 12.46
CA SER A 362 -6.12 -18.56 11.85
C SER A 362 -5.91 -18.08 10.42
N VAL A 363 -4.67 -17.79 10.08
CA VAL A 363 -4.22 -17.61 8.71
C VAL A 363 -3.06 -18.55 8.46
N SER A 364 -2.85 -18.95 7.21
CA SER A 364 -1.60 -19.59 6.83
C SER A 364 -0.49 -18.54 6.94
N TYR A 365 0.17 -18.53 8.10
CA TYR A 365 1.22 -17.60 8.47
C TYR A 365 2.27 -18.35 9.26
N ASP A 366 3.50 -18.29 8.77
CA ASP A 366 4.65 -18.77 9.49
C ASP A 366 5.47 -17.53 9.95
N PRO A 367 5.47 -17.19 11.25
CA PRO A 367 6.24 -16.06 11.77
C PRO A 367 7.74 -16.21 11.57
N SER A 368 8.23 -17.43 11.36
CA SER A 368 9.64 -17.69 11.08
C SER A 368 10.00 -17.52 9.60
N THR A 369 9.00 -17.36 8.71
CA THR A 369 9.26 -17.08 7.31
C THR A 369 9.86 -15.69 7.18
N LYS A 370 11.18 -15.67 7.02
CA LYS A 370 11.95 -14.45 6.75
C LYS A 370 11.59 -13.91 5.38
N VAL A 371 11.67 -12.58 5.26
CA VAL A 371 11.65 -11.93 3.95
C VAL A 371 12.85 -12.44 3.16
N ASN A 372 12.59 -13.24 2.13
CA ASN A 372 13.64 -13.73 1.27
C ASN A 372 13.84 -12.73 0.15
N ILE A 373 15.08 -12.26 0.00
CA ILE A 373 15.48 -11.51 -1.19
C ILE A 373 15.15 -12.41 -2.39
N PRO A 374 14.31 -11.93 -3.33
CA PRO A 374 13.97 -12.69 -4.52
C PRO A 374 15.22 -13.20 -5.22
N HIS A 375 15.13 -14.39 -5.80
CA HIS A 375 16.24 -14.92 -6.57
C HIS A 375 16.58 -13.96 -7.72
N VAL A 376 17.82 -13.47 -7.73
CA VAL A 376 18.44 -12.75 -8.83
C VAL A 376 19.40 -13.69 -9.53
N GLY A 377 19.26 -13.79 -10.85
CA GLY A 377 20.05 -14.65 -11.71
C GLY A 377 19.44 -14.76 -13.10
N PHE A 378 20.18 -15.30 -14.07
CA PHE A 378 19.77 -15.33 -15.48
C PHE A 378 18.99 -16.58 -15.91
N GLY A 379 18.64 -17.46 -14.95
CA GLY A 379 17.97 -18.73 -15.24
C GLY A 379 16.48 -18.59 -15.60
N GLY A 380 15.72 -17.78 -14.85
CA GLY A 380 14.29 -17.58 -15.07
C GLY A 380 13.92 -16.15 -15.51
N PRO A 381 12.77 -15.92 -16.15
CA PRO A 381 12.38 -14.60 -16.68
C PRO A 381 12.30 -13.53 -15.59
N GLY A 382 11.62 -13.83 -14.48
CA GLY A 382 11.45 -12.88 -13.38
C GLY A 382 12.74 -12.55 -12.61
N SER A 383 13.79 -13.38 -12.73
CA SER A 383 15.09 -13.13 -12.11
C SER A 383 16.08 -12.48 -13.08
N ALA A 384 16.01 -12.84 -14.37
CA ALA A 384 16.88 -12.34 -15.43
C ALA A 384 16.65 -10.85 -15.71
N ARG A 385 15.41 -10.38 -15.52
CA ARG A 385 15.07 -8.96 -15.66
C ARG A 385 15.97 -8.03 -14.84
N PHE A 386 16.39 -8.45 -13.64
CA PHE A 386 17.25 -7.64 -12.77
C PHE A 386 18.65 -7.46 -13.34
N ILE A 387 19.15 -8.45 -14.09
CA ILE A 387 20.42 -8.32 -14.82
C ILE A 387 20.28 -7.31 -15.95
N MET A 388 19.16 -7.34 -16.67
CA MET A 388 18.87 -6.36 -17.72
C MET A 388 18.67 -4.94 -17.16
N ILE A 389 18.02 -4.81 -16.00
CA ILE A 389 17.91 -3.54 -15.27
C ILE A 389 19.29 -3.02 -14.86
N ASP A 390 20.19 -3.90 -14.38
CA ASP A 390 21.56 -3.49 -14.05
C ASP A 390 22.30 -2.92 -15.28
N ALA A 391 22.22 -3.62 -16.41
CA ALA A 391 22.81 -3.17 -17.66
C ALA A 391 22.20 -1.84 -18.14
N TYR A 392 20.87 -1.70 -18.10
CA TYR A 392 20.19 -0.46 -18.46
C TYR A 392 20.57 0.70 -17.53
N ARG A 393 20.63 0.49 -16.21
CA ARG A 393 21.00 1.54 -15.25
C ARG A 393 22.45 2.02 -15.44
N ARG A 394 23.35 1.17 -15.94
CA ARG A 394 24.76 1.52 -16.19
C ARG A 394 25.01 2.14 -17.56
N TYR A 395 24.33 1.62 -18.58
CA TYR A 395 24.66 1.91 -19.98
C TYR A 395 23.53 2.57 -20.77
N GLY A 396 22.34 2.71 -20.17
CA GLY A 396 21.18 3.42 -20.72
C GLY A 396 20.80 2.96 -22.12
N ASP A 397 20.61 3.93 -23.00
CA ASP A 397 20.18 3.71 -24.38
C ASP A 397 21.19 2.94 -25.23
N SER A 398 22.48 2.91 -24.85
CA SER A 398 23.48 2.10 -25.55
C SER A 398 23.15 0.60 -25.44
N PHE A 399 22.75 0.14 -24.25
CA PHE A 399 22.31 -1.24 -24.05
C PHE A 399 21.04 -1.56 -24.84
N LEU A 400 20.05 -0.65 -24.80
CA LEU A 400 18.81 -0.83 -25.57
C LEU A 400 19.07 -0.87 -27.07
N SER A 401 19.98 -0.04 -27.56
CA SER A 401 20.32 0.03 -28.99
C SER A 401 21.02 -1.24 -29.45
N ALA A 402 22.00 -1.75 -28.69
CA ALA A 402 22.68 -3.01 -29.00
C ALA A 402 21.68 -4.18 -29.02
N LEU A 403 20.79 -4.25 -28.03
CA LEU A 403 19.78 -5.29 -27.94
C LEU A 403 18.76 -5.22 -29.10
N ARG A 404 18.31 -4.00 -29.43
CA ARG A 404 17.40 -3.73 -30.55
C ARG A 404 18.01 -4.17 -31.87
N GLN A 405 19.24 -3.77 -32.17
CA GLN A 405 19.93 -4.15 -33.41
C GLN A 405 20.01 -5.67 -33.55
N ARG A 406 20.34 -6.38 -32.47
CA ARG A 406 20.42 -7.84 -32.48
C ARG A 406 19.08 -8.52 -32.71
N ILE A 407 18.00 -8.04 -32.08
CA ILE A 407 16.65 -8.60 -32.27
C ILE A 407 16.14 -8.35 -33.69
N LEU A 408 16.33 -7.13 -34.22
CA LEU A 408 15.82 -6.75 -35.54
C LEU A 408 16.57 -7.45 -36.69
N ASN A 409 17.85 -7.77 -36.50
CA ASN A 409 18.70 -8.34 -37.54
C ASN A 409 18.78 -9.89 -37.49
N LEU A 410 17.83 -10.57 -36.84
CA LEU A 410 17.83 -12.03 -36.78
C LEU A 410 17.50 -12.68 -38.13
N GLU A 411 18.52 -13.25 -38.77
CA GLU A 411 18.37 -14.07 -39.98
C GLU A 411 17.95 -15.50 -39.66
N GLU A 412 18.43 -16.07 -38.56
CA GLU A 412 18.14 -17.43 -38.11
C GLU A 412 17.57 -17.46 -36.68
N ARG A 413 17.11 -18.64 -36.24
CA ARG A 413 16.62 -18.80 -34.86
C ARG A 413 17.79 -18.73 -33.88
N ALA A 414 17.78 -17.72 -33.00
CA ALA A 414 18.80 -17.52 -31.98
C ALA A 414 18.31 -17.87 -30.57
N ASP A 415 19.24 -18.21 -29.67
CA ASP A 415 18.95 -18.28 -28.24
C ASP A 415 18.82 -16.85 -27.67
N PRO A 416 17.66 -16.48 -27.09
CA PRO A 416 17.48 -15.17 -26.48
C PRO A 416 18.49 -14.87 -25.35
N ARG A 417 18.99 -15.90 -24.64
CA ARG A 417 19.98 -15.70 -23.58
C ARG A 417 21.31 -15.25 -24.14
N GLU A 418 21.84 -15.95 -25.14
CA GLU A 418 23.08 -15.59 -25.82
C GLU A 418 23.00 -14.19 -26.44
N LEU A 419 21.85 -13.86 -27.04
CA LEU A 419 21.61 -12.55 -27.64
C LEU A 419 21.72 -11.42 -26.61
N ILE A 420 21.04 -11.54 -25.48
CA ILE A 420 21.07 -10.53 -24.40
C ILE A 420 22.48 -10.43 -23.81
N LEU A 421 23.15 -11.55 -23.59
CA LEU A 421 24.51 -11.59 -23.06
C LEU A 421 25.51 -10.91 -24.00
N ALA A 422 25.44 -11.19 -25.30
CA ALA A 422 26.27 -10.53 -26.30
C ALA A 422 26.03 -9.02 -26.33
N ALA A 423 24.79 -8.55 -26.17
CA ALA A 423 24.49 -7.12 -26.07
C ALA A 423 25.12 -6.49 -24.81
N ILE A 424 25.12 -7.19 -23.68
CA ILE A 424 25.77 -6.73 -22.45
C ILE A 424 27.29 -6.67 -22.63
N GLU A 425 27.91 -7.70 -23.20
CA GLU A 425 29.36 -7.74 -23.45
C GLU A 425 29.82 -6.59 -24.34
N GLU A 426 29.06 -6.32 -25.40
CA GLU A 426 29.34 -5.24 -26.34
C GLU A 426 29.38 -3.87 -25.66
N VAL A 427 28.38 -3.55 -24.85
CA VAL A 427 28.28 -2.21 -24.23
C VAL A 427 29.11 -2.09 -22.95
N SER A 428 29.35 -3.18 -22.25
CA SER A 428 30.14 -3.19 -21.02
C SER A 428 31.64 -3.36 -21.26
N GLY A 429 32.04 -3.98 -22.36
CA GLY A 429 33.40 -4.46 -22.59
C GLY A 429 33.81 -5.60 -21.65
N VAL A 430 32.87 -6.20 -20.93
CA VAL A 430 33.11 -7.24 -19.92
C VAL A 430 32.47 -8.56 -20.37
N PRO A 431 33.23 -9.67 -20.42
CA PRO A 431 32.68 -11.00 -20.67
C PRO A 431 31.52 -11.37 -19.74
N SER A 432 30.51 -12.06 -20.27
CA SER A 432 29.26 -12.38 -19.56
C SER A 432 29.47 -13.21 -18.30
N ASP A 433 30.44 -14.12 -18.33
CA ASP A 433 30.82 -14.96 -17.19
C ASP A 433 31.32 -14.12 -15.99
N LYS A 434 31.88 -12.94 -16.24
CA LYS A 434 32.28 -11.95 -15.23
C LYS A 434 31.18 -10.95 -14.91
N TYR A 435 30.40 -10.53 -15.91
CA TYR A 435 29.33 -9.57 -15.72
C TYR A 435 28.20 -10.13 -14.83
N LEU A 436 27.73 -11.34 -15.12
CA LEU A 436 26.56 -11.93 -14.45
C LEU A 436 26.71 -12.04 -12.92
N PRO A 437 27.84 -12.54 -12.37
CA PRO A 437 28.03 -12.57 -10.91
C PRO A 437 28.07 -11.17 -10.29
N ALA A 438 28.70 -10.21 -10.97
CA ALA A 438 28.82 -8.83 -10.48
C ALA A 438 27.45 -8.12 -10.44
N ALA A 439 26.69 -8.20 -11.54
CA ALA A 439 25.33 -7.67 -11.62
C ALA A 439 24.40 -8.36 -10.61
N THR A 440 24.49 -9.68 -10.48
CA THR A 440 23.70 -10.43 -9.48
C THR A 440 24.00 -9.92 -8.06
N LYS A 441 25.27 -9.73 -7.72
CA LYS A 441 25.68 -9.20 -6.41
C LYS A 441 25.15 -7.79 -6.19
N ALA A 442 25.27 -6.90 -7.18
CA ALA A 442 24.80 -5.52 -7.09
C ALA A 442 23.28 -5.45 -6.91
N GLN A 443 22.51 -6.18 -7.72
CA GLN A 443 21.05 -6.18 -7.66
C GLN A 443 20.51 -6.81 -6.37
N ARG A 444 21.19 -7.84 -5.83
CA ARG A 444 20.86 -8.38 -4.50
C ARG A 444 21.13 -7.36 -3.38
N ALA A 445 22.24 -6.64 -3.45
CA ALA A 445 22.55 -5.59 -2.49
C ALA A 445 21.50 -4.46 -2.55
N GLU A 446 21.04 -4.10 -3.75
CA GLU A 446 19.99 -3.11 -3.93
C GLU A 446 18.66 -3.58 -3.33
N LEU A 447 18.22 -4.81 -3.64
CA LEU A 447 17.01 -5.40 -3.04
C LEU A 447 17.08 -5.47 -1.51
N ALA A 448 18.26 -5.74 -0.95
CA ALA A 448 18.47 -5.79 0.49
C ALA A 448 18.22 -4.43 1.19
N ARG A 449 18.37 -3.30 0.49
CA ARG A 449 18.12 -1.95 1.05
C ARG A 449 16.65 -1.70 1.38
N PHE A 450 15.75 -2.42 0.72
CA PHE A 450 14.29 -2.29 0.89
C PHE A 450 13.71 -3.35 1.84
N LEU A 451 14.55 -4.19 2.44
CA LEU A 451 14.10 -5.05 3.52
C LEU A 451 13.62 -4.19 4.69
N PRO A 452 12.51 -4.57 5.35
CA PRO A 452 12.13 -3.95 6.62
C PRO A 452 13.33 -3.96 7.56
N LYS A 453 13.61 -2.81 8.19
CA LYS A 453 14.64 -2.74 9.23
C LYS A 453 14.03 -3.31 10.51
N ASP A 454 14.73 -4.27 11.11
CA ASP A 454 14.35 -4.88 12.39
C ASP A 454 14.45 -3.88 13.56
#